data_AF-A0A8X8FS12-F1
#
_entry.id   AF-A0A8X8FS12-F1
#
_cell.length_a   1.000
_cell.length_b   1.000
_cell.length_c   1.000
_cell.angle_alpha   90.00
_cell.angle_beta   90.00
_cell.angle_gamma   90.00
#
_symmetry.space_group_name_H-M   'P 1'
#
loop_
_entity.id
_entity.type
_entity.pdbx_description
1 polymer ?
#
loop_
_entity_poly.entity_id
_entity_poly.type
_entity_poly.pdbx_seq_one_letter_code
_entity_poly.pdbx_strand_id
1 'polypeptide(L)'
;MRIVIIALLGSLAACASEAHKPNPPAPVVVSVPVATYVPIAPELTKRCSWLRDGSPSAVFSVSNGRKRCLLQYEAQLDGVEQVQGKPVP
;
A
#
# COMPACT_ATOMS: atom_id res chain seq x y z
N MET A 1 38.28 27.81 -54.24
CA MET A 1 38.07 26.54 -53.50
C MET A 1 38.66 26.55 -52.09
N ARG A 2 39.95 26.88 -51.88
CA ARG A 2 40.57 26.88 -50.54
C ARG A 2 39.86 27.74 -49.49
N ILE A 3 39.39 28.94 -49.86
CA ILE A 3 38.74 29.88 -48.92
C ILE A 3 37.39 29.34 -48.42
N VAL A 4 36.64 28.66 -49.29
CA VAL A 4 35.34 28.06 -48.94
C VAL A 4 35.53 26.89 -47.97
N ILE A 5 36.58 26.10 -48.15
CA ILE A 5 36.90 24.96 -47.27
C ILE A 5 37.31 25.45 -45.88
N ILE A 6 38.07 26.54 -45.79
CA ILE A 6 38.49 27.13 -44.51
C ILE A 6 37.29 27.70 -43.74
N ALA A 7 36.37 28.38 -44.44
CA ALA A 7 35.15 28.90 -43.82
C ALA A 7 34.23 27.78 -43.30
N LEU A 8 34.13 26.67 -44.04
CA LEU A 8 33.34 25.50 -43.64
C LEU A 8 33.96 24.77 -42.44
N LEU A 9 35.28 24.66 -42.36
CA LEU A 9 35.96 24.05 -41.20
C LEU A 9 35.85 24.92 -39.94
N GLY A 10 35.83 26.25 -40.10
CA GLY A 10 35.65 27.19 -38.99
C GLY A 10 34.25 27.11 -38.36
N SER A 11 33.20 26.83 -39.15
CA SER A 11 31.84 26.71 -38.62
C SER A 11 31.58 25.39 -37.88
N LEU A 12 32.31 24.31 -38.19
CA LEU A 12 32.22 23.06 -37.41
C LEU A 12 32.90 23.17 -36.03
N ALA A 13 33.93 24.02 -35.89
CA ALA A 13 34.61 24.22 -34.61
C ALA A 13 33.75 24.98 -33.57
N ALA A 14 32.71 25.69 -34.02
CA ALA A 14 31.80 26.44 -33.14
C ALA A 14 30.72 25.57 -32.44
N CYS A 15 30.59 24.29 -32.81
CA CYS A 15 29.69 23.35 -32.15
C CYS A 15 30.41 22.43 -31.14
N ALA A 16 31.70 22.63 -30.91
CA ALA A 16 32.44 21.81 -29.96
C ALA A 16 32.19 22.32 -28.52
N SER A 17 31.48 21.50 -27.75
CA SER A 17 31.39 21.53 -26.29
C SER A 17 30.31 22.44 -25.70
N GLU A 18 29.06 21.96 -25.75
CA GLU A 18 28.08 22.35 -24.74
C GLU A 18 28.58 21.86 -23.37
N ALA A 19 28.75 22.79 -22.43
CA ALA A 19 29.29 22.49 -21.11
C ALA A 19 28.41 21.45 -20.40
N HIS A 20 29.02 20.42 -19.82
CA HIS A 20 28.32 19.42 -19.05
C HIS A 20 27.55 20.09 -17.91
N LYS A 21 26.21 20.11 -17.99
CA LYS A 21 25.35 20.61 -16.93
C LYS A 21 25.23 19.54 -15.85
N PRO A 22 25.82 19.75 -14.65
CA PRO A 22 25.67 18.79 -13.56
C PRO A 22 24.23 18.79 -13.09
N ASN A 23 23.60 17.63 -13.00
CA ASN A 23 22.32 17.53 -12.33
C ASN A 23 22.54 17.70 -10.82
N PRO A 24 21.68 18.47 -10.12
CA PRO A 24 21.73 18.51 -8.67
C PRO A 24 21.54 17.08 -8.12
N PRO A 25 22.19 16.74 -6.99
CA PRO A 25 21.97 15.46 -6.34
C PRO A 25 20.47 15.29 -6.04
N ALA A 26 19.99 14.05 -6.14
CA ALA A 26 18.59 13.75 -5.84
C ALA A 26 18.23 14.31 -4.45
N PRO A 27 17.08 15.00 -4.32
CA PRO A 27 16.68 15.55 -3.04
C PRO A 27 16.54 14.43 -2.00
N VAL A 28 16.82 14.82 -0.75
CA VAL A 28 16.76 14.05 0.51
C VAL A 28 15.82 12.85 0.41
N VAL A 29 16.38 11.68 0.77
CA VAL A 29 15.69 10.39 0.97
C VAL A 29 14.24 10.61 1.41
N VAL A 30 13.29 10.33 0.52
CA VAL A 30 11.87 10.32 0.86
C VAL A 30 11.61 9.04 1.62
N SER A 31 11.29 9.14 2.92
CA SER A 31 10.88 7.99 3.72
C SER A 31 9.53 7.48 3.19
N VAL A 32 9.56 6.43 2.38
CA VAL A 32 8.34 5.74 1.97
C VAL A 32 7.91 4.85 3.14
N PRO A 33 6.70 5.00 3.69
CA PRO A 33 6.24 4.11 4.74
C PRO A 33 6.12 2.70 4.17
N VAL A 34 6.97 1.80 4.66
CA VAL A 34 6.86 0.37 4.36
C VAL A 34 5.69 -0.16 5.17
N ALA A 35 4.70 -0.75 4.49
CA ALA A 35 3.58 -1.41 5.13
C ALA A 35 4.11 -2.53 6.05
N THR A 36 4.21 -2.23 7.33
CA THR A 36 4.61 -3.20 8.35
C THR A 36 3.34 -3.85 8.85
N TYR A 37 3.12 -5.10 8.45
CA TYR A 37 1.97 -5.87 8.94
C TYR A 37 2.12 -6.09 10.44
N VAL A 38 1.28 -5.45 11.24
CA VAL A 38 1.20 -5.72 12.67
C VAL A 38 0.64 -7.13 12.82
N PRO A 39 1.38 -8.07 13.45
CA PRO A 39 0.87 -9.41 13.65
C PRO A 39 -0.39 -9.35 14.53
N ILE A 40 -1.52 -9.73 13.95
CA ILE A 40 -2.79 -9.87 14.67
C ILE A 40 -2.84 -11.28 15.21
N ALA A 41 -3.19 -11.43 16.49
CA ALA A 41 -3.32 -12.74 17.09
C ALA A 41 -4.40 -13.56 16.36
N PRO A 42 -4.17 -14.85 16.08
CA PRO A 42 -5.07 -15.67 15.26
C PRO A 42 -6.49 -15.79 15.83
N GLU A 43 -6.63 -15.70 17.15
CA GLU A 43 -7.92 -15.65 17.84
C GLU A 43 -8.77 -14.44 17.47
N LEU A 44 -8.14 -13.30 17.13
CA LEU A 44 -8.83 -12.07 16.72
C LEU A 44 -9.31 -12.12 15.25
N THR A 45 -8.78 -13.04 14.45
CA THR A 45 -9.16 -13.22 13.03
C THR A 45 -9.91 -14.52 12.78
N LYS A 46 -10.10 -15.34 13.83
CA LYS A 46 -10.75 -16.65 13.73
C LYS A 46 -12.20 -16.51 13.28
N ARG A 47 -12.55 -17.18 12.18
CA ARG A 47 -13.94 -17.22 11.69
C ARG A 47 -14.82 -18.02 12.64
N CYS A 48 -16.00 -17.48 12.95
CA CYS A 48 -17.05 -18.21 13.64
C CYS A 48 -17.83 -19.09 12.66
N SER A 49 -18.17 -20.30 13.09
CA SER A 49 -18.99 -21.25 12.34
C SER A 49 -20.36 -21.40 13.01
N TRP A 50 -21.42 -21.23 12.23
CA TRP A 50 -22.78 -21.56 12.63
C TRP A 50 -23.57 -22.04 11.41
N LEU A 51 -24.62 -22.81 11.67
CA LEU A 51 -25.57 -23.22 10.65
C LEU A 51 -26.30 -21.97 10.12
N ARG A 52 -26.07 -21.63 8.85
CA ARG A 52 -26.66 -20.43 8.24
C ARG A 52 -28.13 -20.60 7.89
N ASP A 53 -28.48 -21.78 7.42
CA ASP A 53 -29.81 -22.12 6.93
C ASP A 53 -30.28 -23.44 7.54
N GLY A 54 -31.58 -23.58 7.71
CA GLY A 54 -32.20 -24.79 8.26
C GLY A 54 -33.69 -24.86 7.97
N SER A 55 -34.30 -25.98 8.32
CA SER A 55 -35.76 -26.11 8.28
C SER A 55 -36.42 -25.07 9.21
N PRO A 56 -37.72 -24.74 9.02
CA PRO A 56 -38.45 -23.89 9.96
C PRO A 56 -38.38 -24.38 11.42
N SER A 57 -38.27 -25.69 11.64
CA SER A 57 -38.07 -26.27 12.98
C SER A 57 -36.71 -25.95 13.61
N ALA A 58 -35.71 -25.55 12.82
CA ALA A 58 -34.36 -25.25 13.27
C ALA A 58 -34.12 -23.76 13.57
N VAL A 59 -35.15 -22.90 13.45
CA VAL A 59 -35.03 -21.43 13.56
C VAL A 59 -34.29 -20.98 14.82
N PHE A 60 -34.57 -21.60 15.97
CA PHE A 60 -33.88 -21.25 17.22
C PHE A 60 -32.39 -21.60 17.20
N SER A 61 -32.02 -22.75 16.64
CA SER A 61 -30.61 -23.16 16.54
C SER A 61 -29.82 -22.24 15.62
N VAL A 62 -30.39 -21.88 14.47
CA VAL A 62 -29.80 -20.95 13.49
C VAL A 62 -29.66 -19.55 14.09
N SER A 63 -30.72 -19.03 14.71
CA SER A 63 -30.75 -17.69 15.30
C SER A 63 -29.77 -17.56 16.47
N ASN A 64 -29.74 -18.55 17.37
CA ASN A 64 -28.80 -18.57 18.50
C ASN A 64 -27.36 -18.75 18.02
N GLY A 65 -27.13 -19.57 16.99
CA GLY A 65 -25.83 -19.70 16.33
C GLY A 65 -25.34 -18.37 15.79
N ARG A 66 -26.19 -17.66 15.04
CA ARG A 66 -25.90 -16.34 14.49
C ARG A 66 -25.58 -15.32 15.59
N LYS A 67 -26.37 -15.29 16.67
CA LYS A 67 -26.13 -14.38 17.81
C LYS A 67 -24.76 -14.63 18.45
N ARG A 68 -24.39 -15.88 18.72
CA ARG A 68 -23.06 -16.21 19.28
C ARG A 68 -21.92 -15.76 18.38
N CYS A 69 -22.05 -15.95 17.07
CA CYS A 69 -21.03 -15.51 16.13
C CYS A 69 -20.94 -13.99 16.03
N LEU A 70 -22.06 -13.27 16.09
CA LEU A 70 -22.05 -11.81 16.13
C LEU A 70 -21.27 -11.29 17.34
N LEU A 71 -21.57 -11.82 18.54
CA LEU A 71 -20.86 -11.46 19.77
C LEU A 71 -19.36 -11.77 19.69
N GLN A 72 -18.97 -12.89 19.05
CA GLN A 72 -17.57 -13.21 18.83
C GLN A 72 -16.90 -12.15 17.94
N TYR A 73 -17.52 -11.77 16.83
CA TYR A 73 -16.95 -10.79 15.91
C TYR A 73 -16.84 -9.39 16.54
N GLU A 74 -17.83 -8.98 17.34
CA GLU A 74 -17.77 -7.74 18.11
C GLU A 74 -16.56 -7.73 19.05
N ALA A 75 -16.39 -8.79 19.86
CA ALA A 75 -15.23 -8.89 20.76
C ALA A 75 -13.89 -8.96 20.01
N GLN A 76 -13.86 -9.58 18.83
CA GLN A 76 -12.66 -9.62 17.98
C GLN A 76 -12.31 -8.23 17.43
N LEU A 77 -13.31 -7.46 16.98
CA LEU A 77 -13.11 -6.08 16.53
C LEU A 77 -12.58 -5.20 17.65
N ASP A 78 -13.16 -5.28 18.85
CA ASP A 78 -12.68 -4.56 20.03
C ASP A 78 -11.21 -4.92 20.34
N GLY A 79 -10.85 -6.20 20.28
CA GLY A 79 -9.47 -6.65 20.46
C GLY A 79 -8.52 -6.14 19.38
N VAL A 80 -8.96 -6.07 18.12
CA VAL A 80 -8.17 -5.49 17.03
C VAL A 80 -7.94 -4.00 17.26
N GLU A 81 -8.96 -3.24 17.67
CA GLU A 81 -8.83 -1.82 18.00
C GLU A 81 -7.85 -1.58 19.15
N GLN A 82 -7.82 -2.46 20.15
CA GLN A 82 -6.86 -2.37 21.26
C GLN A 82 -5.41 -2.59 20.80
N VAL A 83 -5.19 -3.47 19.82
CA VAL A 83 -3.84 -3.80 19.33
C VAL A 83 -3.35 -2.79 18.30
N GLN A 84 -4.20 -2.37 17.36
CA GLN A 84 -3.80 -1.52 16.23
C GLN A 84 -4.11 -0.03 16.45
N GLY A 85 -4.92 0.31 17.45
CA GLY A 85 -5.52 1.62 17.57
C GLY A 85 -6.65 1.84 16.55
N LYS A 86 -7.24 3.04 16.57
CA LYS A 86 -8.24 3.45 15.58
C LYS A 86 -7.54 4.23 14.45
N PRO A 87 -7.91 4.00 13.17
CA PRO A 87 -7.41 4.84 12.08
C PRO A 87 -7.71 6.31 12.36
N VAL A 88 -6.72 7.19 12.24
CA VAL A 88 -6.91 8.64 12.29
C VAL A 88 -7.36 9.11 10.91
N PRO A 89 -8.37 10.01 10.80
CA PRO A 89 -8.81 10.57 9.52
C PRO A 89 -7.72 11.32 8.75
#